data_AF-R7HLB8-F1
#
_entry.id   AF-R7HLB8-F1
#
_cell.length_a   1.000
_cell.length_b   1.000
_cell.length_c   1.000
_cell.angle_alpha   90.00
_cell.angle_beta   90.00
_cell.angle_gamma   90.00
#
_symmetry.space_group_name_H-M   'P 1'
#
loop_
_entity.id
_entity.type
_entity.pdbx_description
1 polymer ?
#
loop_
_entity_poly.entity_id
_entity_poly.type
_entity_poly.pdbx_seq_one_letter_code
_entity_poly.pdbx_strand_id
1 'polypeptide(L)'
;MNKKTLYTILIIIFIVVILFFCLRYYYKEKETNINLSNNNSKESIKENTINENNTTKEEKEIIPKKEENNSDNKIPEETIIKDEDIAISKDKITIIDESKDTACASAIEYYYEDNNYKYYFTCIKSGSIFVIVDGKKYNIKEALNNKVVTMAELESNGFKPLKEEKNLQKY
;
A
#
# COMPACT_ATOMS: atom_id res chain seq x y z
N MET A 1 4.02 -41.81 -36.05
CA MET A 1 3.70 -40.36 -36.07
C MET A 1 4.88 -39.59 -36.65
N ASN A 2 4.67 -38.51 -37.40
CA ASN A 2 5.76 -37.72 -38.00
C ASN A 2 6.49 -36.88 -36.92
N LYS A 3 7.83 -36.80 -36.98
CA LYS A 3 8.66 -35.99 -36.06
C LYS A 3 8.22 -34.52 -36.01
N LYS A 4 7.81 -33.94 -37.16
CA LYS A 4 7.27 -32.56 -37.21
C LYS A 4 5.99 -32.44 -36.38
N THR A 5 5.02 -33.31 -36.61
CA THR A 5 3.73 -33.35 -35.87
C THR A 5 3.94 -33.56 -34.37
N LEU A 6 4.85 -34.44 -33.96
CA LEU A 6 5.21 -34.65 -32.56
C LEU A 6 5.75 -33.36 -31.92
N TYR A 7 6.66 -32.66 -32.59
CA TYR A 7 7.22 -31.41 -32.09
C TYR A 7 6.17 -30.29 -31.98
N THR A 8 5.26 -30.17 -32.95
CA THR A 8 4.12 -29.23 -32.89
C THR A 8 3.23 -29.51 -31.67
N ILE A 9 2.90 -30.78 -31.40
CA ILE A 9 2.09 -31.16 -30.23
C ILE A 9 2.80 -30.80 -28.92
N LEU A 10 4.11 -31.06 -28.81
CA LEU A 10 4.90 -30.73 -27.62
C LEU A 10 4.97 -29.21 -27.37
N ILE A 11 5.10 -28.39 -28.42
CA ILE A 11 5.04 -26.92 -28.31
C ILE A 11 3.68 -26.45 -27.79
N ILE A 12 2.58 -26.99 -28.32
CA ILE A 12 1.23 -26.61 -27.89
C ILE A 12 1.03 -26.95 -26.40
N ILE A 13 1.46 -28.14 -25.96
CA ILE A 13 1.40 -28.54 -24.54
C ILE A 13 2.23 -27.56 -23.68
N PHE A 14 3.45 -27.21 -24.10
CA PHE A 14 4.33 -26.30 -23.36
C PHE A 14 3.71 -24.89 -23.23
N ILE A 15 3.10 -24.36 -24.31
CA ILE A 15 2.39 -23.07 -24.28
C ILE A 15 1.19 -23.12 -23.33
N VAL A 16 0.37 -24.17 -23.38
CA VAL A 16 -0.79 -24.32 -22.48
C VAL A 16 -0.36 -24.41 -21.02
N VAL A 17 0.74 -25.12 -20.72
CA VAL A 17 1.30 -25.19 -19.37
C VAL A 17 1.80 -23.82 -18.89
N ILE A 18 2.52 -23.07 -19.72
CA ILE A 18 2.95 -21.70 -19.40
C ILE A 18 1.73 -20.80 -19.12
N LEU A 19 0.73 -20.81 -19.99
CA LEU A 19 -0.49 -20.01 -19.81
C LEU A 19 -1.22 -20.36 -18.50
N PHE A 20 -1.29 -21.64 -18.13
CA PHE A 20 -1.87 -22.06 -16.85
C PHE A 20 -1.08 -21.52 -15.65
N PHE A 21 0.26 -21.52 -15.70
CA PHE A 21 1.09 -20.91 -14.65
C PHE A 21 0.95 -19.38 -14.60
N CYS A 22 0.91 -18.69 -15.75
CA CYS A 22 0.69 -17.25 -15.83
C CYS A 22 -0.69 -16.86 -15.26
N LEU A 23 -1.75 -17.60 -15.61
CA LEU A 23 -3.08 -17.39 -15.05
C LEU A 23 -3.09 -17.62 -13.53
N ARG A 24 -2.47 -18.70 -13.04
CA ARG A 24 -2.37 -18.98 -11.60
C ARG A 24 -1.61 -17.90 -10.84
N TYR A 25 -0.57 -17.32 -11.44
CA TYR A 25 0.16 -16.19 -10.87
C TYR A 25 -0.74 -14.95 -10.79
N TYR A 26 -1.37 -14.57 -11.91
CA TYR A 26 -2.25 -13.40 -12.00
C TYR A 26 -3.47 -13.47 -11.07
N TYR A 27 -4.12 -14.64 -10.92
CA TYR A 27 -5.27 -14.78 -10.02
C TYR A 27 -4.88 -14.67 -8.52
N LYS A 28 -3.66 -15.07 -8.14
CA LYS A 28 -3.14 -14.94 -6.77
C LYS A 28 -3.04 -13.47 -6.32
N GLU A 29 -2.96 -12.53 -7.27
CA GLU A 29 -2.90 -11.09 -7.05
C GLU A 29 -4.28 -10.47 -6.72
N LYS A 30 -5.38 -11.17 -6.99
CA LYS A 30 -6.75 -10.65 -6.78
C LYS A 30 -7.40 -11.10 -5.47
N GLU A 31 -7.04 -12.24 -4.89
CA GLU A 31 -7.65 -12.74 -3.65
C GLU A 31 -7.37 -11.82 -2.44
N THR A 32 -6.25 -11.11 -2.43
CA THR A 32 -5.92 -10.07 -1.44
C THR A 32 -6.74 -8.79 -1.60
N ASN A 33 -7.18 -8.47 -2.82
CA ASN A 33 -7.81 -7.19 -3.17
C ASN A 33 -9.36 -7.23 -3.12
N ILE A 34 -9.98 -8.40 -3.07
CA ILE A 34 -11.45 -8.56 -3.01
C ILE A 34 -11.98 -8.55 -1.56
N ASN A 35 -11.19 -9.09 -0.61
CA ASN A 35 -11.61 -9.29 0.78
C ASN A 35 -11.75 -8.00 1.64
N LEU A 36 -11.56 -6.82 1.06
CA LEU A 36 -11.77 -5.53 1.73
C LEU A 36 -13.08 -4.83 1.32
N SER A 37 -13.82 -5.34 0.32
CA SER A 37 -14.99 -4.65 -0.27
C SER A 37 -16.36 -5.14 0.20
N ASN A 38 -16.45 -6.23 0.97
CA ASN A 38 -17.72 -6.88 1.34
C ASN A 38 -18.06 -6.74 2.82
N ASN A 39 -18.49 -5.53 3.25
CA ASN A 39 -19.23 -5.32 4.49
C ASN A 39 -20.01 -3.98 4.46
N ASN A 40 -21.19 -3.95 3.82
CA ASN A 40 -22.32 -3.05 4.16
C ASN A 40 -23.57 -3.24 3.25
N SER A 41 -24.49 -4.13 3.63
CA SER A 41 -25.96 -4.14 3.36
C SER A 41 -26.52 -5.47 3.90
N LYS A 42 -27.34 -5.55 4.97
CA LYS A 42 -28.79 -5.25 5.05
C LYS A 42 -29.64 -6.04 4.03
N GLU A 43 -30.77 -6.67 4.36
CA GLU A 43 -31.52 -6.87 5.63
C GLU A 43 -32.46 -8.11 5.50
N SER A 44 -33.15 -8.65 6.52
CA SER A 44 -33.26 -8.24 7.94
C SER A 44 -32.84 -9.34 8.95
N ILE A 45 -33.63 -10.00 9.81
CA ILE A 45 -35.09 -10.22 9.98
C ILE A 45 -35.53 -9.89 11.44
N LYS A 46 -36.83 -9.83 11.72
CA LYS A 46 -37.47 -9.48 13.03
C LYS A 46 -37.73 -10.77 13.88
N GLU A 47 -38.04 -10.76 15.19
CA GLU A 47 -38.88 -9.84 15.96
C GLU A 47 -38.47 -9.65 17.45
N ASN A 48 -38.80 -8.45 17.97
CA ASN A 48 -39.37 -8.08 19.27
C ASN A 48 -39.28 -9.09 20.45
N THR A 49 -39.01 -8.65 21.68
CA THR A 49 -40.02 -7.91 22.49
C THR A 49 -39.41 -7.18 23.71
N ILE A 50 -39.68 -5.85 23.82
CA ILE A 50 -40.15 -5.05 24.98
C ILE A 50 -39.77 -5.58 26.39
N ASN A 51 -39.22 -4.79 27.35
CA ASN A 51 -39.65 -3.44 27.77
C ASN A 51 -38.56 -2.46 28.27
N GLU A 52 -39.04 -1.23 28.46
CA GLU A 52 -38.42 -0.03 29.01
C GLU A 52 -37.90 -0.16 30.45
N ASN A 53 -36.97 0.72 30.83
CA ASN A 53 -37.20 1.64 31.95
C ASN A 53 -36.31 2.89 31.81
N ASN A 54 -36.90 4.07 32.00
CA ASN A 54 -36.22 5.38 31.91
C ASN A 54 -35.60 5.79 33.26
N THR A 55 -34.60 6.68 33.24
CA THR A 55 -34.57 7.90 34.09
C THR A 55 -33.45 8.85 33.64
N THR A 56 -33.83 10.11 33.43
CA THR A 56 -32.97 11.25 33.04
C THR A 56 -32.11 11.77 34.20
N LYS A 57 -30.98 12.44 33.89
CA LYS A 57 -30.59 13.65 34.63
C LYS A 57 -29.69 14.61 33.85
N GLU A 58 -30.12 15.87 33.78
CA GLU A 58 -29.29 17.05 33.48
C GLU A 58 -28.25 17.31 34.61
N GLU A 59 -27.29 18.24 34.58
CA GLU A 59 -26.95 19.44 33.77
C GLU A 59 -25.40 19.64 33.82
N LYS A 60 -24.65 20.60 33.21
CA LYS A 60 -24.89 21.86 32.46
C LYS A 60 -23.68 22.24 31.58
N GLU A 61 -23.90 23.18 30.65
CA GLU A 61 -22.90 24.09 30.03
C GLU A 61 -22.03 24.91 31.01
N ILE A 62 -20.88 25.44 30.54
CA ILE A 62 -20.71 26.88 30.16
C ILE A 62 -19.73 27.00 28.97
N ILE A 63 -20.05 27.82 27.95
CA ILE A 63 -19.15 28.32 26.90
C ILE A 63 -19.20 29.86 26.85
N PRO A 64 -18.07 30.57 26.64
CA PRO A 64 -18.08 31.97 26.20
C PRO A 64 -17.81 32.11 24.68
N LYS A 65 -18.78 32.64 23.92
CA LYS A 65 -18.60 33.11 22.53
C LYS A 65 -18.01 34.53 22.48
N LYS A 66 -17.35 34.86 21.36
CA LYS A 66 -17.58 36.12 20.61
C LYS A 66 -17.13 35.95 19.14
N GLU A 67 -18.06 35.81 18.18
CA GLU A 67 -18.53 36.86 17.23
C GLU A 67 -17.37 37.46 16.40
N GLU A 68 -17.18 37.05 15.15
CA GLU A 68 -17.90 37.46 13.91
C GLU A 68 -17.33 38.73 13.26
N ASN A 69 -17.25 38.72 11.92
CA ASN A 69 -17.94 39.65 11.00
C ASN A 69 -17.84 39.15 9.54
N ASN A 70 -18.83 39.50 8.71
CA ASN A 70 -18.96 39.06 7.31
C ASN A 70 -18.15 39.90 6.30
N SER A 71 -17.90 39.36 5.10
CA SER A 71 -18.14 40.07 3.82
C SER A 71 -18.04 39.12 2.61
N ASP A 72 -18.78 39.42 1.54
CA ASP A 72 -18.86 38.65 0.29
C ASP A 72 -17.70 38.90 -0.72
N ASN A 73 -17.66 38.01 -1.74
CA ASN A 73 -17.34 38.24 -3.17
C ASN A 73 -16.11 37.56 -3.82
N LYS A 74 -16.38 37.16 -5.08
CA LYS A 74 -15.49 37.00 -6.25
C LYS A 74 -14.36 35.95 -6.29
N ILE A 75 -14.65 34.90 -7.07
CA ILE A 75 -13.84 34.47 -8.23
C ILE A 75 -13.61 35.70 -9.17
N PRO A 76 -12.40 35.98 -9.71
CA PRO A 76 -11.86 35.14 -10.78
C PRO A 76 -10.32 35.01 -10.95
N GLU A 77 -10.02 34.16 -11.94
CA GLU A 77 -8.90 34.22 -12.89
C GLU A 77 -7.54 33.56 -12.59
N GLU A 78 -7.00 33.01 -13.67
CA GLU A 78 -5.73 32.31 -13.77
C GLU A 78 -4.55 33.29 -13.65
N THR A 79 -3.38 32.78 -13.30
CA THR A 79 -2.12 33.48 -13.61
C THR A 79 -1.16 32.48 -14.23
N ILE A 80 -1.05 32.54 -15.55
CA ILE A 80 -0.10 31.75 -16.34
C ILE A 80 1.32 32.21 -15.98
N ILE A 81 2.10 31.33 -15.34
CA ILE A 81 3.55 31.47 -15.24
C ILE A 81 4.17 30.62 -16.35
N LYS A 82 5.19 31.16 -17.00
CA LYS A 82 5.73 30.70 -18.29
C LYS A 82 6.82 29.66 -18.10
N ASP A 83 7.12 28.94 -19.18
CA ASP A 83 8.21 27.97 -19.26
C ASP A 83 9.57 28.61 -18.98
N GLU A 84 10.20 28.25 -17.86
CA GLU A 84 11.62 28.47 -17.61
C GLU A 84 12.13 27.29 -16.75
N ASP A 85 12.91 26.41 -17.39
CA ASP A 85 13.62 25.24 -16.86
C ASP A 85 13.03 24.58 -15.60
N ILE A 86 11.94 23.80 -15.79
CA ILE A 86 11.63 22.70 -14.85
C ILE A 86 12.70 21.62 -15.00
N ALA A 87 13.83 21.83 -14.32
CA ALA A 87 14.72 20.76 -13.92
C ALA A 87 13.90 19.77 -13.10
N ILE A 88 13.48 18.66 -13.73
CA ILE A 88 12.58 17.65 -13.15
C ILE A 88 13.10 17.27 -11.77
N SER A 89 12.34 17.64 -10.74
CA SER A 89 12.81 17.61 -9.37
C SER A 89 12.88 16.16 -8.91
N LYS A 90 14.10 15.61 -8.95
CA LYS A 90 14.49 14.22 -8.64
C LYS A 90 13.38 13.42 -7.96
N ASP A 91 12.78 12.54 -8.76
CA ASP A 91 11.79 11.51 -8.48
C ASP A 91 11.44 11.44 -6.99
N LYS A 92 10.38 12.15 -6.59
CA LYS A 92 10.08 12.45 -5.17
C LYS A 92 9.51 11.24 -4.43
N ILE A 93 10.37 10.26 -4.18
CA ILE A 93 10.10 9.05 -3.43
C ILE A 93 9.59 9.42 -2.03
N THR A 94 8.34 9.08 -1.74
CA THR A 94 7.69 9.36 -0.45
C THR A 94 7.30 8.05 0.22
N ILE A 95 7.87 7.76 1.39
CA ILE A 95 7.51 6.57 2.19
C ILE A 95 6.30 6.92 3.08
N ILE A 96 5.32 6.02 3.13
CA ILE A 96 4.12 6.12 3.97
C ILE A 96 4.01 4.87 4.85
N ASP A 97 3.71 5.07 6.12
CA ASP A 97 3.35 4.03 7.07
C ASP A 97 1.85 4.10 7.36
N GLU A 98 1.09 3.08 6.97
CA GLU A 98 -0.36 2.98 7.18
C GLU A 98 -0.73 2.00 8.31
N SER A 99 0.20 1.70 9.22
CA SER A 99 -0.11 0.95 10.43
C SER A 99 -0.93 1.83 11.40
N LYS A 100 -2.22 1.49 11.57
CA LYS A 100 -3.22 2.32 12.26
C LYS A 100 -3.11 2.26 13.79
N ASP A 101 -2.07 2.89 14.34
CA ASP A 101 -1.77 2.94 15.79
C ASP A 101 -1.70 1.56 16.48
N THR A 102 -1.59 0.48 15.70
CA THR A 102 -1.56 -0.88 16.20
C THR A 102 -0.28 -1.08 16.99
N ALA A 103 -0.40 -1.54 18.24
CA ALA A 103 0.76 -1.93 19.05
C ALA A 103 1.58 -2.98 18.27
N CYS A 104 2.72 -2.55 17.73
CA CYS A 104 3.38 -3.28 16.66
C CYS A 104 3.94 -4.61 17.19
N ALA A 105 3.53 -5.73 16.60
CA ALA A 105 3.84 -7.06 17.12
C ALA A 105 5.36 -7.29 17.18
N SER A 106 5.88 -7.58 18.38
CA SER A 106 7.30 -7.66 18.73
C SER A 106 8.03 -8.86 18.12
N ALA A 107 8.10 -8.92 16.79
CA ALA A 107 8.81 -9.92 16.01
C ALA A 107 9.50 -9.25 14.82
N ILE A 108 10.79 -9.54 14.63
CA ILE A 108 11.59 -9.00 13.52
C ILE A 108 11.05 -9.57 12.20
N GLU A 109 10.66 -8.69 11.28
CA GLU A 109 10.04 -9.08 10.00
C GLU A 109 11.04 -8.91 8.85
N TYR A 110 11.54 -10.02 8.31
CA TYR A 110 12.27 -10.03 7.04
C TYR A 110 11.36 -9.58 5.89
N TYR A 111 11.85 -8.66 5.05
CA TYR A 111 11.05 -8.16 3.93
C TYR A 111 11.77 -8.08 2.57
N TYR A 112 13.09 -7.94 2.54
CA TYR A 112 13.86 -7.80 1.30
C TYR A 112 15.34 -8.19 1.49
N GLU A 113 16.03 -8.48 0.40
CA GLU A 113 17.49 -8.60 0.37
C GLU A 113 18.07 -8.11 -0.95
N ASP A 114 19.26 -7.52 -0.92
CA ASP A 114 20.05 -7.18 -2.10
C ASP A 114 21.31 -8.07 -2.19
N ASN A 115 22.33 -7.69 -2.97
CA ASN A 115 23.57 -8.47 -3.09
C ASN A 115 24.41 -8.50 -1.79
N ASN A 116 24.27 -7.49 -0.94
CA ASN A 116 25.15 -7.20 0.19
C ASN A 116 24.45 -7.36 1.56
N TYR A 117 23.14 -7.13 1.62
CA TYR A 117 22.37 -7.07 2.87
C TYR A 117 21.07 -7.86 2.81
N LYS A 118 20.62 -8.34 3.97
CA LYS A 118 19.22 -8.66 4.24
C LYS A 118 18.59 -7.52 5.04
N TYR A 119 17.32 -7.24 4.78
CA TYR A 119 16.60 -6.12 5.36
C TYR A 119 15.36 -6.57 6.14
N TYR A 120 15.18 -5.93 7.30
CA TYR A 120 14.19 -6.28 8.31
C TYR A 120 13.47 -5.04 8.85
N PHE A 121 12.21 -5.21 9.25
CA PHE A 121 11.53 -4.33 10.20
C PHE A 121 11.70 -4.86 11.62
N THR A 122 11.73 -3.97 12.61
CA THR A 122 11.81 -4.30 14.04
C THR A 122 10.52 -4.88 14.63
N CYS A 123 9.42 -4.82 13.87
CA CYS A 123 8.11 -5.39 14.20
C CYS A 123 7.36 -5.73 12.89
N ILE A 124 6.32 -6.56 12.96
CA ILE A 124 5.55 -6.97 11.77
C ILE A 124 4.70 -5.79 11.26
N LYS A 125 5.09 -5.19 10.13
CA LYS A 125 4.35 -4.08 9.51
C LYS A 125 4.54 -3.85 8.01
N SER A 126 5.39 -4.63 7.31
CA SER A 126 5.75 -4.33 5.91
C SER A 126 4.56 -4.26 4.94
N GLY A 127 3.46 -4.98 5.22
CA GLY A 127 2.22 -4.93 4.45
C GLY A 127 1.50 -3.57 4.51
N SER A 128 1.81 -2.77 5.53
CA SER A 128 1.31 -1.40 5.72
C SER A 128 2.33 -0.32 5.33
N ILE A 129 3.54 -0.69 4.89
CA ILE A 129 4.55 0.26 4.41
C ILE A 129 4.47 0.39 2.90
N PHE A 130 4.27 1.61 2.43
CA PHE A 130 4.12 1.93 1.03
C PHE A 130 5.15 2.98 0.59
N VAL A 131 5.43 2.98 -0.71
CA VAL A 131 6.31 3.94 -1.37
C VAL A 131 5.53 4.57 -2.51
N ILE A 132 5.47 5.90 -2.55
CA ILE A 132 4.95 6.65 -3.69
C ILE A 132 6.14 7.05 -4.57
N VAL A 133 6.08 6.68 -5.85
CA VAL A 133 6.98 7.10 -6.92
C VAL A 133 6.13 7.61 -8.07
N ASP A 134 6.39 8.82 -8.58
CA ASP A 134 5.65 9.46 -9.67
C ASP A 134 4.12 9.44 -9.50
N GLY A 135 3.66 9.66 -8.26
CA GLY A 135 2.25 9.63 -7.86
C GLY A 135 1.61 8.24 -7.76
N LYS A 136 2.35 7.16 -8.11
CA LYS A 136 1.89 5.77 -7.98
C LYS A 136 2.33 5.18 -6.65
N LYS A 137 1.39 4.55 -5.92
CA LYS A 137 1.62 3.91 -4.63
C LYS A 137 1.89 2.41 -4.81
N TYR A 138 3.00 1.94 -4.28
CA TYR A 138 3.44 0.53 -4.28
C TYR A 138 3.66 0.04 -2.85
N ASN A 139 3.48 -1.26 -2.57
CA ASN A 139 3.95 -1.81 -1.29
C ASN A 139 5.49 -1.85 -1.28
N ILE A 140 6.16 -1.64 -0.13
CA ILE A 140 7.63 -1.62 -0.08
C ILE A 140 8.29 -2.93 -0.58
N LYS A 141 7.70 -4.10 -0.27
CA LYS A 141 8.19 -5.39 -0.76
C LYS A 141 8.07 -5.50 -2.28
N GLU A 142 6.98 -5.01 -2.84
CA GLU A 142 6.73 -5.00 -4.28
C GLU A 142 7.71 -4.05 -5.00
N ALA A 143 7.80 -2.80 -4.52
CA ALA A 143 8.62 -1.75 -5.14
C ALA A 143 10.11 -2.15 -5.25
N LEU A 144 10.65 -2.80 -4.22
CA LEU A 144 12.03 -3.28 -4.17
C LEU A 144 12.25 -4.54 -5.04
N ASN A 145 11.33 -5.50 -5.02
CA ASN A 145 11.45 -6.72 -5.85
C ASN A 145 11.28 -6.42 -7.35
N ASN A 146 10.38 -5.49 -7.70
CA ASN A 146 10.14 -5.05 -9.08
C ASN A 146 11.12 -3.96 -9.55
N LYS A 147 12.06 -3.53 -8.69
CA LYS A 147 13.06 -2.48 -8.97
C LYS A 147 12.45 -1.12 -9.38
N VAL A 148 11.29 -0.80 -8.81
CA VAL A 148 10.68 0.53 -8.87
C VAL A 148 11.45 1.52 -7.98
N VAL A 149 12.05 1.01 -6.89
CA VAL A 149 13.05 1.70 -6.08
C VAL A 149 14.16 0.74 -5.67
N THR A 150 15.30 1.28 -5.27
CA THR A 150 16.39 0.59 -4.58
C THR A 150 16.42 0.94 -3.08
N MET A 151 17.11 0.12 -2.28
CA MET A 151 17.33 0.43 -0.87
C MET A 151 18.16 1.70 -0.66
N ALA A 152 19.07 2.05 -1.57
CA ALA A 152 19.86 3.28 -1.50
C ALA A 152 19.00 4.54 -1.70
N GLU A 153 18.02 4.49 -2.61
CA GLU A 153 17.07 5.58 -2.82
C GLU A 153 16.15 5.75 -1.61
N LEU A 154 15.66 4.66 -1.01
CA LEU A 154 14.89 4.72 0.24
C LEU A 154 15.73 5.29 1.40
N GLU A 155 16.97 4.82 1.60
CA GLU A 155 17.86 5.32 2.65
C GLU A 155 18.21 6.80 2.46
N SER A 156 18.42 7.27 1.22
CA SER A 156 18.65 8.70 0.93
C SER A 156 17.40 9.58 1.11
N ASN A 157 16.20 9.01 0.98
CA ASN A 157 14.92 9.65 1.36
C ASN A 157 14.55 9.44 2.86
N GLY A 158 15.52 9.06 3.69
CA GLY A 158 15.40 9.05 5.15
C GLY A 158 14.84 7.77 5.76
N PHE A 159 14.57 6.73 4.96
CA PHE A 159 14.17 5.41 5.46
C PHE A 159 15.34 4.74 6.21
N LYS A 160 15.06 4.11 7.36
CA LYS A 160 16.08 3.53 8.25
C LYS A 160 15.72 2.09 8.62
N PRO A 161 16.01 1.12 7.75
CA PRO A 161 15.74 -0.29 8.02
C PRO A 161 16.73 -0.87 9.03
N LEU A 162 16.37 -1.98 9.66
CA LEU A 162 17.35 -2.89 10.25
C LEU A 162 17.97 -3.70 9.10
N LYS A 163 19.30 -3.77 9.01
CA LYS A 163 19.99 -4.57 7.98
C LYS A 163 21.14 -5.40 8.54
N GLU A 164 21.31 -6.58 7.96
CA GLU A 164 22.33 -7.59 8.29
C GLU A 164 23.23 -7.76 7.07
N GLU A 165 24.56 -7.68 7.23
CA GLU A 165 25.48 -8.02 6.15
C GLU A 165 25.36 -9.49 5.77
N LYS A 166 25.13 -9.72 4.47
CA LYS A 166 25.39 -11.03 3.89
C LYS A 166 26.88 -11.28 4.02
N ASN A 167 27.21 -12.32 4.78
CA ASN A 167 28.59 -12.80 4.89
C ASN A 167 29.02 -13.37 3.53
N LEU A 168 29.46 -12.48 2.63
CA LEU A 168 30.18 -12.81 1.41
C LEU A 168 31.46 -13.51 1.85
N GLN A 169 31.42 -14.83 1.76
CA GLN A 169 32.45 -15.74 2.21
C GLN A 169 33.80 -15.36 1.59
N LYS A 170 34.68 -14.75 2.41
CA LYS A 170 36.02 -14.33 2.01
C LYS A 170 36.95 -15.55 1.91
N TYR A 171 37.01 -16.14 0.72
CA TYR A 171 37.96 -17.16 0.29
C TYR A 171 38.72 -16.66 -0.95
#